data_AF-A0A3M3WUR4-F1
#
_entry.id   AF-A0A3M3WUR4-F1
#
_cell.length_a   1.000
_cell.length_b   1.000
_cell.length_c   1.000
_cell.angle_alpha   90.00
_cell.angle_beta   90.00
_cell.angle_gamma   90.00
#
_symmetry.space_group_name_H-M   'P 1'
#
loop_
_entity.id
_entity.type
_entity.pdbx_description
1 polymer ?
#
loop_
_entity_poly.entity_id
_entity_poly.type
_entity_poly.pdbx_seq_one_letter_code
_entity_poly.pdbx_strand_id
1 'polypeptide(L)'
;MVMNSEEQTLIDGLFSKLKDAETASAPRDAAAEARIKEHLTRQPAAPYYMTQAILVQEAAVNQLNQQVKQRDEQIQQLQAELQQAKGQSSSAPASGGFLSSIFGSSVSRAPQAQPGQTSGGGWRDGAGFNPAPAPAAPQGGYAAPAPAAGSGFLGGALKTAAGVA
;
A
#
# COMPACT_ATOMS: atom_id res chain seq x y z
N MET A 1 35.62 -6.12 -26.00
CA MET A 1 35.41 -6.79 -24.70
C MET A 1 34.90 -8.18 -24.98
N VAL A 2 35.39 -9.19 -24.27
CA VAL A 2 34.85 -10.56 -24.32
C VAL A 2 33.76 -10.67 -23.26
N MET A 3 32.66 -11.31 -23.60
CA MET A 3 31.50 -11.50 -22.73
C MET A 3 31.81 -12.49 -21.60
N ASN A 4 31.32 -12.23 -20.39
CA ASN A 4 31.47 -13.14 -19.24
C ASN A 4 30.41 -14.27 -19.30
N SER A 5 30.71 -15.45 -18.76
CA SER A 5 29.78 -16.58 -18.65
C SER A 5 28.53 -16.27 -17.80
N GLU A 6 28.66 -15.41 -16.79
CA GLU A 6 27.53 -14.95 -15.98
C GLU A 6 26.57 -14.08 -16.79
N GLU A 7 27.11 -13.11 -17.55
CA GLU A 7 26.33 -12.27 -18.47
C GLU A 7 25.63 -13.14 -19.52
N GLN A 8 26.30 -14.18 -20.00
CA GLN A 8 25.72 -15.11 -20.99
C GLN A 8 24.53 -15.85 -20.41
N THR A 9 24.67 -16.38 -19.20
CA THR A 9 23.59 -17.05 -18.49
C THR A 9 22.39 -16.12 -18.25
N LEU A 10 22.64 -14.86 -17.89
CA LEU A 10 21.58 -13.86 -17.69
C LEU A 10 20.83 -13.55 -18.99
N ILE A 11 21.56 -13.37 -20.10
CA ILE A 11 20.95 -13.13 -21.41
C ILE A 11 20.13 -14.35 -21.84
N ASP A 12 20.68 -15.56 -21.76
CA ASP A 12 19.97 -16.78 -22.14
C ASP A 12 18.69 -16.98 -21.31
N GLY A 13 18.78 -16.73 -20.01
CA GLY A 13 17.63 -16.75 -19.10
C GLY A 13 16.55 -15.74 -19.47
N LEU A 14 16.94 -14.51 -19.83
CA LEU A 14 16.00 -13.49 -20.29
C LEU A 14 15.26 -13.93 -21.56
N PHE A 15 15.98 -14.46 -22.55
CA PHE A 15 15.36 -14.91 -23.80
C PHE A 15 14.46 -16.15 -23.62
N SER A 16 14.78 -17.03 -22.67
CA SER A 16 13.86 -18.12 -22.27
C SER A 16 12.54 -17.54 -21.74
N LYS A 17 12.60 -16.57 -20.82
CA LYS A 17 11.40 -15.92 -20.27
C LYS A 17 10.59 -15.16 -21.32
N LEU A 18 11.27 -14.48 -22.25
CA LEU A 18 10.60 -13.83 -23.38
C LEU A 18 9.86 -14.85 -24.25
N LYS A 19 10.43 -16.05 -24.45
CA LYS A 19 9.78 -17.11 -25.20
C LYS A 19 8.53 -17.62 -24.49
N ASP A 20 8.62 -17.85 -23.19
CA ASP A 20 7.48 -18.28 -22.37
C ASP A 20 6.36 -17.23 -22.42
N ALA A 21 6.71 -15.95 -22.23
CA ALA A 21 5.76 -14.85 -22.33
C ALA A 21 5.11 -14.73 -23.72
N GLU A 22 5.85 -14.96 -24.80
CA GLU A 22 5.30 -15.00 -26.16
C GLU A 22 4.24 -16.09 -26.31
N THR A 23 4.46 -17.28 -25.74
CA THR A 23 3.50 -18.40 -25.82
C THR A 23 2.25 -18.19 -24.98
N ALA A 24 2.37 -17.48 -23.85
CA ALA A 24 1.27 -17.21 -22.93
C ALA A 24 0.47 -15.93 -23.27
N SER A 25 0.95 -15.12 -24.21
CA SER A 25 0.35 -13.82 -24.51
C SER A 25 -0.86 -13.88 -25.42
N ALA A 26 -1.75 -12.90 -25.25
CA ALA A 26 -2.79 -12.60 -26.24
C ALA A 26 -2.17 -12.19 -27.59
N PRO A 27 -2.94 -12.21 -28.70
CA PRO A 27 -2.46 -11.72 -29.99
C PRO A 27 -1.85 -10.33 -29.88
N ARG A 28 -0.72 -10.12 -30.55
CA ARG A 28 -0.01 -8.83 -30.56
C ARG A 28 -0.86 -7.76 -31.24
N ASP A 29 -0.76 -6.54 -30.75
CA ASP A 29 -1.30 -5.36 -31.41
C ASP A 29 -0.50 -5.07 -32.68
N ALA A 30 -1.14 -5.22 -33.84
CA ALA A 30 -0.49 -5.06 -35.15
C ALA A 30 0.05 -3.64 -35.39
N ALA A 31 -0.60 -2.61 -34.86
CA ALA A 31 -0.13 -1.23 -35.01
C ALA A 31 1.12 -0.99 -34.15
N ALA A 32 1.15 -1.53 -32.93
CA ALA A 32 2.31 -1.48 -32.08
C ALA A 32 3.49 -2.26 -32.69
N GLU A 33 3.26 -3.46 -33.22
CA GLU A 33 4.30 -4.28 -33.86
C GLU A 33 4.91 -3.59 -35.08
N ALA A 34 4.09 -2.96 -35.93
CA ALA A 34 4.58 -2.19 -37.08
C ALA A 34 5.47 -1.02 -36.65
N ARG A 35 5.08 -0.27 -35.62
CA ARG A 35 5.87 0.85 -35.07
C ARG A 35 7.17 0.38 -34.43
N ILE A 36 7.14 -0.69 -33.63
CA ILE A 36 8.34 -1.28 -33.04
C ILE A 36 9.31 -1.70 -34.15
N LYS A 37 8.81 -2.38 -35.19
CA LYS A 37 9.63 -2.80 -36.33
C LYS A 37 10.29 -1.62 -37.05
N GLU A 38 9.57 -0.52 -37.27
CA GLU A 38 10.11 0.72 -37.85
C GLU A 38 11.27 1.31 -37.01
N HIS A 39 11.15 1.28 -35.68
CA HIS A 39 12.24 1.74 -34.81
C HIS A 39 13.44 0.78 -34.81
N LEU A 40 13.20 -0.53 -34.83
CA LEU A 40 14.28 -1.53 -34.87
C LEU A 40 15.09 -1.46 -36.18
N THR A 41 14.46 -1.16 -37.31
CA THR A 41 15.19 -0.97 -38.58
C THR A 41 16.04 0.30 -38.57
N ARG A 42 15.55 1.38 -37.95
CA ARG A 42 16.29 2.64 -37.79
C ARG A 42 17.41 2.58 -36.75
N GLN A 43 17.25 1.74 -35.73
CA GLN A 43 18.22 1.57 -34.65
C GLN A 43 18.51 0.07 -34.45
N PRO A 44 19.39 -0.53 -35.28
CA PRO A 44 19.71 -1.96 -35.19
C PRO A 44 20.35 -2.37 -33.86
N ALA A 45 20.96 -1.42 -33.14
CA ALA A 45 21.53 -1.64 -31.81
C ALA A 45 20.50 -1.61 -30.68
N ALA A 46 19.23 -1.28 -30.95
CA ALA A 46 18.19 -1.17 -29.92
C ALA A 46 18.01 -2.45 -29.08
N PRO A 47 18.00 -3.68 -29.66
CA PRO A 47 17.85 -4.89 -28.86
C PRO A 47 18.93 -5.04 -27.78
N TYR A 48 20.19 -4.68 -28.09
CA TYR A 48 21.29 -4.75 -27.13
C TYR A 48 21.05 -3.87 -25.90
N TYR A 49 20.65 -2.61 -26.10
CA TYR A 49 20.36 -1.68 -25.00
C TYR A 49 19.06 -2.00 -24.27
N MET A 50 18.05 -2.55 -24.98
CA MET A 50 16.83 -3.06 -24.34
C MET A 50 17.16 -4.22 -23.41
N THR A 51 17.99 -5.18 -23.83
CA THR A 51 18.46 -6.28 -22.99
C THR A 51 19.16 -5.75 -21.72
N GLN A 52 20.06 -4.78 -21.85
CA GLN A 52 20.72 -4.17 -20.68
C GLN A 52 19.71 -3.55 -19.71
N ALA A 53 18.74 -2.78 -20.21
CA ALA A 53 17.74 -2.15 -19.37
C ALA A 53 16.83 -3.18 -18.68
N ILE A 54 16.41 -4.23 -19.40
CA ILE A 54 15.53 -5.27 -18.86
C ILE A 54 16.24 -6.09 -17.77
N LEU A 55 17.52 -6.43 -17.94
CA LEU A 55 18.29 -7.14 -16.91
C LEU A 55 18.40 -6.34 -15.60
N VAL A 56 18.62 -5.02 -15.69
CA VAL A 56 18.64 -4.14 -14.51
C VAL A 56 17.27 -4.09 -13.84
N GLN A 57 16.19 -3.98 -14.63
CA GLN A 57 14.82 -4.00 -14.11
C GLN A 57 14.49 -5.33 -13.43
N GLU A 58 14.92 -6.46 -14.00
CA GLU A 58 14.74 -7.77 -13.41
C GLU A 58 15.44 -7.90 -12.06
N ALA A 59 16.69 -7.44 -11.96
CA ALA A 59 17.42 -7.42 -10.69
C ALA A 59 16.69 -6.58 -9.64
N ALA A 60 16.17 -5.40 -10.02
CA ALA A 60 15.41 -4.53 -9.13
C ALA A 60 14.10 -5.18 -8.66
N VAL A 61 13.35 -5.82 -9.57
CA VAL A 61 12.11 -6.54 -9.24
C VAL A 61 12.41 -7.72 -8.30
N ASN A 62 13.48 -8.48 -8.55
CA ASN A 62 13.88 -9.58 -7.67
C ASN A 62 14.24 -9.10 -6.27
N GLN A 63 14.98 -7.99 -6.17
CA GLN A 63 15.31 -7.39 -4.88
C GLN A 63 14.07 -6.90 -4.12
N LEU A 64 13.13 -6.26 -4.81
CA LEU A 64 11.86 -5.83 -4.21
C LEU A 64 11.04 -7.02 -3.71
N ASN A 65 10.94 -8.09 -4.50
CA ASN A 65 10.24 -9.32 -4.11
C ASN A 65 10.86 -9.98 -2.87
N GLN A 66 12.20 -9.99 -2.77
CA GLN A 66 12.89 -10.48 -1.57
C GLN A 66 12.56 -9.64 -0.34
N GLN A 67 12.56 -8.31 -0.48
CA GLN A 67 12.19 -7.40 0.62
C GLN A 67 10.75 -7.63 1.07
N VAL A 68 9.80 -7.77 0.15
CA VAL A 68 8.40 -8.06 0.47
C VAL A 68 8.28 -9.35 1.29
N LYS A 69 8.92 -10.44 0.84
CA LYS A 69 8.92 -11.72 1.57
C LYS A 69 9.46 -11.58 2.99
N GLN A 70 10.60 -10.89 3.16
CA GLN A 70 11.18 -10.65 4.49
C GLN A 70 10.25 -9.85 5.40
N ARG A 71 9.56 -8.84 4.86
CA ARG A 71 8.58 -8.06 5.63
C ARG A 71 7.37 -8.90 6.01
N ASP A 72 6.88 -9.75 5.11
CA ASP A 72 5.76 -10.65 5.38
C ASP A 72 6.09 -11.64 6.49
N GLU A 73 7.29 -12.22 6.47
CA GLU A 73 7.80 -13.09 7.54
C GLU A 73 7.89 -12.36 8.89
N GLN A 74 8.40 -11.12 8.89
CA GLN A 74 8.46 -10.29 10.10
C GLN A 74 7.06 -9.99 10.66
N ILE A 75 6.10 -9.66 9.78
CA ILE A 75 4.72 -9.41 10.17
C ILE A 75 4.11 -10.67 10.80
N GLN A 76 4.33 -11.85 10.21
CA GLN A 76 3.84 -13.11 10.74
C GLN A 76 4.44 -13.43 12.12
N GLN A 77 5.74 -13.20 12.30
CA GLN A 77 6.42 -13.40 13.59
C GLN A 77 5.83 -12.47 14.68
N LEU A 78 5.69 -11.18 14.38
CA LEU A 78 5.11 -10.21 15.32
C LEU A 78 3.65 -10.55 15.66
N GLN A 79 2.85 -11.01 14.70
CA GLN A 79 1.49 -11.47 14.96
C GLN A 79 1.45 -12.70 15.88
N ALA A 80 2.35 -13.66 15.68
CA ALA A 80 2.46 -14.84 16.54
C ALA A 80 2.87 -14.45 17.97
N GLU A 81 3.83 -13.54 18.13
CA GLU A 81 4.26 -13.03 19.44
C GLU A 81 3.14 -12.30 20.17
N LEU A 82 2.38 -11.44 19.47
CA LEU A 82 1.21 -10.76 20.03
C LEU A 82 0.13 -11.76 20.48
N GLN A 83 -0.08 -12.85 19.73
CA GLN A 83 -1.05 -13.87 20.10
C GLN A 83 -0.59 -14.67 21.34
N GLN A 84 0.70 -14.98 21.45
CA GLN A 84 1.27 -15.64 22.62
C GLN A 84 1.16 -14.75 23.87
N ALA A 85 1.51 -13.46 23.76
CA ALA A 85 1.41 -12.51 24.85
C ALA A 85 -0.03 -12.35 25.36
N LYS A 86 -1.02 -12.30 24.44
CA LYS A 86 -2.44 -12.30 24.81
C LYS A 86 -2.88 -13.60 25.50
N GLY A 87 -2.39 -14.75 25.05
CA GLY A 87 -2.70 -16.05 25.64
C GLY A 87 -2.10 -16.30 27.04
N GLN A 88 -0.98 -15.65 27.38
CA GLN A 88 -0.39 -15.74 28.73
C GLN A 88 -1.08 -14.82 29.75
N SER A 89 -1.81 -13.79 29.32
CA SER A 89 -2.54 -12.89 30.21
C SER A 89 -3.82 -13.48 30.83
N SER A 90 -4.25 -14.67 30.38
CA SER A 90 -5.46 -15.36 30.84
C SER A 90 -5.19 -16.55 31.78
N SER A 91 -3.94 -16.82 32.16
CA SER A 91 -3.59 -17.95 33.04
C SER A 91 -2.68 -17.60 34.23
N ALA A 92 -2.45 -16.32 34.53
CA ALA A 92 -1.85 -15.95 35.81
C ALA A 92 -2.87 -16.22 36.94
N PRO A 93 -2.62 -17.14 37.90
CA PRO A 93 -3.39 -17.15 39.12
C PRO A 93 -3.17 -15.79 39.79
N ALA A 94 -4.27 -15.13 40.15
CA ALA A 94 -4.26 -13.87 40.88
C ALA A 94 -3.66 -14.09 42.29
N SER A 95 -2.34 -14.23 42.37
CA SER A 95 -1.60 -14.13 43.63
C SER A 95 -1.38 -12.64 43.91
N GLY A 96 -1.95 -12.19 45.03
CA GLY A 96 -2.04 -10.79 45.41
C GLY A 96 -0.69 -10.09 45.46
N GLY A 97 -0.57 -8.98 44.72
CA GLY A 97 0.63 -8.16 44.66
C GLY A 97 0.31 -6.68 44.89
N PHE A 98 0.43 -6.27 46.16
CA PHE A 98 0.76 -4.92 46.66
C PHE A 98 -0.10 -3.69 46.32
N LEU A 99 -0.86 -3.64 45.22
CA LEU A 99 -1.57 -2.43 44.79
C LEU A 99 -3.06 -2.37 45.17
N SER A 100 -3.62 -3.45 45.71
CA SER A 100 -5.05 -3.55 46.07
C SER A 100 -5.43 -2.80 47.35
N SER A 101 -4.46 -2.32 48.13
CA SER A 101 -4.69 -1.69 49.44
C SER A 101 -4.73 -0.16 49.42
N ILE A 102 -4.37 0.48 48.31
CA ILE A 102 -4.28 1.95 48.21
C ILE A 102 -5.62 2.59 47.79
N PHE A 103 -6.51 1.86 47.11
CA PHE A 103 -7.80 2.43 46.64
C PHE A 103 -9.00 2.13 47.55
N GLY A 104 -8.75 1.65 48.78
CA GLY A 104 -9.78 1.10 49.68
C GLY A 104 -9.94 1.78 51.05
N SER A 105 -9.46 3.02 51.24
CA SER A 105 -9.63 3.79 52.48
C SER A 105 -10.82 4.76 52.33
N SER A 106 -12.00 4.42 52.84
CA SER A 106 -12.53 4.72 54.19
C SER A 106 -12.93 6.19 54.43
N VAL A 107 -14.25 6.43 54.38
CA VAL A 107 -15.07 7.27 55.29
C VAL A 107 -14.53 8.64 55.72
N SER A 108 -15.26 9.70 55.37
CA SER A 108 -15.43 10.94 56.16
C SER A 108 -16.74 11.61 55.75
N ARG A 109 -17.85 11.37 56.46
CA ARG A 109 -18.45 12.21 57.53
C ARG A 109 -18.91 13.60 57.03
N ALA A 110 -20.22 13.75 56.83
CA ALA A 110 -20.94 15.03 56.92
C ALA A 110 -20.90 15.55 58.38
N PRO A 111 -20.90 16.87 58.65
CA PRO A 111 -22.16 17.64 58.67
C PRO A 111 -22.06 19.15 58.33
N GLN A 112 -23.25 19.78 58.33
CA GLN A 112 -23.59 21.17 58.61
C GLN A 112 -23.84 22.16 57.44
N ALA A 113 -25.02 22.78 57.54
CA ALA A 113 -25.60 23.77 56.65
C ALA A 113 -25.47 25.18 57.23
N GLN A 114 -25.23 26.18 56.36
CA GLN A 114 -25.64 27.57 56.56
C GLN A 114 -25.84 28.25 55.18
N PRO A 115 -26.79 29.20 55.05
CA PRO A 115 -27.27 29.69 53.76
C PRO A 115 -26.59 31.00 53.32
N GLY A 116 -26.41 31.17 51.99
CA GLY A 116 -25.86 32.41 51.43
C GLY A 116 -25.80 32.45 49.90
N GLN A 117 -26.90 32.90 49.28
CA GLN A 117 -27.01 33.76 48.09
C GLN A 117 -26.37 33.36 46.73
N THR A 118 -27.28 33.03 45.80
CA THR A 118 -27.43 33.52 44.40
C THR A 118 -26.19 33.65 43.50
N SER A 119 -26.15 32.87 42.41
CA SER A 119 -25.94 33.37 41.03
C SER A 119 -26.07 32.25 39.99
N GLY A 120 -27.01 32.46 39.05
CA GLY A 120 -27.13 31.94 37.67
C GLY A 120 -26.83 30.45 37.40
N GLY A 121 -27.76 29.56 37.07
CA GLY A 121 -29.03 29.77 36.40
C GLY A 121 -28.88 29.87 34.87
N GLY A 122 -28.92 28.73 34.19
CA GLY A 122 -29.50 28.61 32.85
C GLY A 122 -28.65 29.01 31.64
N TRP A 123 -28.02 28.03 30.99
CA TRP A 123 -27.74 28.13 29.55
C TRP A 123 -29.00 27.72 28.79
N ARG A 124 -29.91 28.68 28.61
CA ARG A 124 -30.99 28.61 27.62
C ARG A 124 -30.99 29.88 26.79
N ASP A 125 -30.95 29.64 25.48
CA ASP A 125 -31.54 30.40 24.38
C ASP A 125 -31.21 31.89 24.24
N GLY A 126 -30.34 32.19 23.30
CA GLY A 126 -30.23 33.48 22.63
C GLY A 126 -30.18 33.26 21.13
N ALA A 127 -31.32 33.42 20.47
CA ALA A 127 -31.44 33.50 19.02
C ALA A 127 -30.62 34.69 18.49
N GLY A 128 -29.74 34.41 17.52
CA GLY A 128 -28.93 35.41 16.85
C GLY A 128 -28.67 34.97 15.41
N PHE A 129 -29.58 35.34 14.52
CA PHE A 129 -29.46 35.19 13.08
C PHE A 129 -28.47 36.23 12.53
N ASN A 130 -27.33 35.81 11.97
CA ASN A 130 -26.64 36.51 10.88
C ASN A 130 -25.54 35.62 10.24
N PRO A 131 -25.75 35.01 9.06
CA PRO A 131 -24.66 34.40 8.29
C PRO A 131 -23.98 35.43 7.37
N ALA A 132 -22.68 35.63 7.54
CA ALA A 132 -21.83 36.37 6.61
C ALA A 132 -21.53 35.51 5.34
N PRO A 133 -21.38 36.11 4.15
CA PRO A 133 -21.30 35.38 2.88
C PRO A 133 -19.95 34.68 2.70
N ALA A 134 -20.01 33.38 2.36
CA ALA A 134 -18.87 32.59 1.90
C ALA A 134 -18.54 32.89 0.42
N PRO A 135 -17.27 32.93 0.02
CA PRO A 135 -16.90 33.03 -1.38
C PRO A 135 -17.18 31.72 -2.12
N ALA A 136 -17.93 31.83 -3.22
CA ALA A 136 -18.27 30.75 -4.12
C ALA A 136 -17.03 30.22 -4.84
N ALA A 137 -16.76 28.91 -4.69
CA ALA A 137 -15.84 28.18 -5.55
C ALA A 137 -16.60 27.72 -6.81
N PRO A 138 -16.03 27.87 -8.02
CA PRO A 138 -16.70 27.46 -9.26
C PRO A 138 -16.81 25.93 -9.33
N GLN A 139 -18.04 25.47 -9.55
CA GLN A 139 -18.36 24.11 -10.02
C GLN A 139 -17.68 23.86 -11.36
N GLY A 140 -16.52 23.21 -11.31
CA GLY A 140 -15.91 22.53 -12.45
C GLY A 140 -16.46 21.12 -12.51
N GLY A 141 -17.42 20.89 -13.41
CA GLY A 141 -17.83 19.56 -13.81
C GLY A 141 -16.68 18.86 -14.50
N TYR A 142 -16.02 17.94 -13.80
CA TYR A 142 -15.18 16.93 -14.41
C TYR A 142 -15.88 15.60 -14.17
N ALA A 143 -16.75 15.24 -15.13
CA ALA A 143 -16.99 13.83 -15.37
C ALA A 143 -15.61 13.21 -15.59
N ALA A 144 -15.15 12.39 -14.65
CA ALA A 144 -14.03 11.51 -14.91
C ALA A 144 -14.49 10.60 -16.05
N PRO A 145 -13.87 10.63 -17.24
CA PRO A 145 -13.94 9.45 -18.07
C PRO A 145 -13.29 8.36 -17.23
N ALA A 146 -14.07 7.34 -16.88
CA ALA A 146 -13.49 6.04 -16.58
C ALA A 146 -12.42 5.80 -17.65
N PRO A 147 -11.17 5.42 -17.31
CA PRO A 147 -10.26 5.00 -18.33
C PRO A 147 -10.97 3.85 -19.03
N ALA A 148 -11.39 4.09 -20.27
CA ALA A 148 -11.73 3.02 -21.17
C ALA A 148 -10.56 2.04 -21.03
N ALA A 149 -10.85 0.85 -20.51
CA ALA A 149 -9.90 -0.24 -20.42
C ALA A 149 -9.37 -0.42 -21.84
N GLY A 150 -8.24 0.24 -22.09
CA GLY A 150 -7.81 0.56 -23.43
C GLY A 150 -7.37 -0.72 -24.06
N SER A 151 -8.10 -1.17 -25.06
CA SER A 151 -7.75 -2.23 -25.99
C SER A 151 -6.53 -1.86 -26.85
N GLY A 152 -5.56 -1.13 -26.30
CA GLY A 152 -4.28 -0.81 -26.93
C GLY A 152 -3.17 -1.63 -26.31
N PHE A 153 -2.02 -1.67 -26.97
CA PHE A 153 -0.77 -2.32 -26.54
C PHE A 153 -0.57 -2.47 -25.01
N LEU A 154 -0.76 -1.40 -24.23
CA LEU A 154 -0.61 -1.42 -22.77
C LEU A 154 -1.65 -2.29 -22.05
N GLY A 155 -2.90 -2.32 -22.52
CA GLY A 155 -3.94 -3.23 -22.01
C GLY A 155 -3.63 -4.70 -22.32
N GLY A 156 -3.00 -4.99 -23.46
CA GLY A 156 -2.48 -6.32 -23.78
C GLY A 156 -1.31 -6.71 -22.87
N ALA A 157 -0.34 -5.81 -22.67
CA ALA A 157 0.80 -6.03 -21.79
C ALA A 157 0.37 -6.27 -20.33
N LEU A 158 -0.61 -5.51 -19.83
CA LEU A 158 -1.15 -5.70 -18.48
C LEU A 158 -1.88 -7.04 -18.32
N LYS A 159 -2.56 -7.54 -19.37
CA LYS A 159 -3.19 -8.86 -19.34
C LYS A 159 -2.17 -10.00 -19.27
N THR A 160 -1.02 -9.88 -19.94
CA THR A 160 0.10 -10.82 -19.79
C THR A 160 0.74 -10.70 -18.41
N ALA A 161 0.97 -9.48 -17.89
CA ALA A 161 1.57 -9.26 -16.57
C ALA A 161 0.69 -9.75 -15.40
N ALA A 162 -0.65 -9.70 -15.54
CA ALA A 162 -1.59 -10.18 -14.53
C ALA A 162 -1.76 -11.71 -14.51
N GLY A 163 -1.15 -12.45 -15.44
CA GLY A 163 -1.27 -13.91 -15.57
C GLY A 163 0.00 -14.72 -15.27
N VAL A 164 1.07 -14.08 -14.78
CA VAL A 164 2.38 -14.71 -14.50
C VAL A 164 2.72 -14.78 -13.01
N ALA A 165 1.70 -14.78 -12.14
CA ALA A 165 1.83 -15.05 -10.70
C ALA A 165 1.36 -16.46 -10.36
#